data_AF-A0A9Q0PBB9-F1
#
_entry.id   AF-A0A9Q0PBB9-F1
#
_cell.length_a   1.000
_cell.length_b   1.000
_cell.length_c   1.000
_cell.angle_alpha   90.00
_cell.angle_beta   90.00
_cell.angle_gamma   90.00
#
_symmetry.space_group_name_H-M   'P 1'
#
loop_
_entity.id
_entity.type
_entity.pdbx_description
1 polymer ?
#
loop_
_entity_poly.entity_id
_entity_poly.type
_entity_poly.pdbx_seq_one_letter_code
_entity_poly.pdbx_strand_id
1 'polypeptide(L)'
;MSSGYNTTLRGGYVTHHEYIQVGKGRDVGMNQISSFEAKVANGNGEQTLSRDVYRLGRRFDFYRMLSFYFTTVGFYFSSMVTVITVYVFLYGRLYLVMSGLDREILMNPVINDSKVLEQAMAPQSIFQLGFFLVLPMVMEIGLEKGFRTALGDFVIMQLQLASVFFTFQLGTKAHYFGRTILHGGSKYRATGRGFVVFHAKFAENYRLYSRSHFVKGLELFILLILYEVYGASYRSSSLFLFVTITIWFMVGSWLFAPFVFNPSGFDWQKTVDDWTDWKRWMGNRGGIGISPDKSWESWWDGEHEHLRHTNFRGWLLEIILAFRFFIYQYGIVYHLDISHRSKSLLVYGLSWIVMISALLVLKMVSMGRRKFRTDFQLMFRILKALLFLGFVSVMTVLFVVFGLTIQDLFAAILAFMPTGWAILLIGQACRNLFKWIRFWDSMKELARAYEYIMGLLLFMPIAILSWFSFVSEFQTRLLFNQAFSRGLQISMILAGKKDGNDTVRKDDADAGKKTSSK
;
A
#
# COMPACT_ATOMS: atom_id res chain seq x y z
N MET A 1 5.67 1.11 -28.31
CA MET A 1 4.52 0.20 -28.55
C MET A 1 3.61 0.70 -29.67
N SER A 2 3.06 1.92 -29.64
CA SER A 2 2.14 2.41 -30.69
C SER A 2 2.69 2.33 -32.14
N SER A 3 3.97 2.66 -32.35
CA SER A 3 4.60 2.50 -33.67
C SER A 3 4.71 1.03 -34.11
N GLY A 4 4.90 0.10 -33.16
CA GLY A 4 4.96 -1.33 -33.45
C GLY A 4 3.61 -1.87 -33.94
N TYR A 5 2.52 -1.49 -33.29
CA TYR A 5 1.16 -1.86 -33.74
C TYR A 5 0.87 -1.36 -35.15
N ASN A 6 1.24 -0.12 -35.44
CA ASN A 6 1.07 0.46 -36.77
C ASN A 6 1.92 -0.26 -37.83
N THR A 7 3.17 -0.60 -37.51
CA THR A 7 4.02 -1.40 -38.41
C THR A 7 3.39 -2.76 -38.70
N THR A 8 2.96 -3.51 -37.68
CA THR A 8 2.32 -4.81 -37.86
C THR A 8 1.01 -4.70 -38.65
N LEU A 9 0.19 -3.67 -38.39
CA LEU A 9 -1.05 -3.42 -39.14
C LEU A 9 -0.82 -3.10 -40.62
N ARG A 10 0.35 -2.55 -40.96
CA ARG A 10 0.78 -2.25 -42.34
C ARG A 10 1.50 -3.43 -43.00
N GLY A 11 1.53 -4.61 -42.37
CA GLY A 11 2.23 -5.79 -42.88
C GLY A 11 3.76 -5.71 -42.73
N GLY A 12 4.26 -4.82 -41.87
CA GLY A 12 5.67 -4.78 -41.54
C GLY A 12 6.06 -5.96 -40.65
N TYR A 13 7.23 -6.53 -40.94
CA TYR A 13 7.81 -7.64 -40.19
C TYR A 13 9.00 -7.15 -39.39
N VAL A 14 9.16 -7.66 -38.17
CA VAL A 14 10.36 -7.47 -37.36
C VAL A 14 11.09 -8.80 -37.36
N THR A 15 12.31 -8.83 -37.89
CA THR A 15 13.18 -9.99 -37.74
C THR A 15 13.64 -10.05 -36.28
N HIS A 16 13.26 -11.12 -35.57
CA HIS A 16 13.79 -11.36 -34.24
C HIS A 16 15.20 -11.94 -34.40
N HIS A 17 16.21 -11.10 -34.19
CA HIS A 17 17.59 -11.56 -34.10
C HIS A 17 17.90 -11.83 -32.63
N GLU A 18 17.96 -13.10 -32.25
CA GLU A 18 18.49 -13.52 -30.95
C GLU A 18 19.98 -13.19 -30.91
N TYR A 19 20.32 -12.13 -30.18
CA TYR A 19 21.69 -11.90 -29.79
C TYR A 19 21.94 -12.72 -28.51
N ILE A 20 22.76 -13.76 -28.61
CA ILE A 20 23.34 -14.44 -27.44
C ILE A 20 24.35 -13.48 -26.79
N GLN A 21 23.81 -12.55 -26.01
CA GLN A 21 24.44 -11.83 -24.90
C GLN A 21 25.59 -10.83 -25.20
N VAL A 22 25.23 -9.54 -25.30
CA VAL A 22 25.86 -8.53 -24.43
C VAL A 22 24.77 -8.09 -23.46
N GLY A 23 24.64 -8.83 -22.37
CA GLY A 23 23.71 -8.48 -21.31
C GLY A 23 24.11 -7.13 -20.74
N LYS A 24 23.34 -6.08 -21.02
CA LYS A 24 23.20 -4.95 -20.08
C LYS A 24 22.36 -5.45 -18.88
N GLY A 25 22.76 -6.57 -18.29
CA GLY A 25 22.25 -7.03 -17.01
C GLY A 25 22.70 -6.01 -15.99
N ARG A 26 21.84 -5.03 -15.76
CA ARG A 26 22.03 -4.07 -14.69
C ARG A 26 21.31 -4.67 -13.50
N ASP A 27 22.00 -4.79 -12.38
CA ASP A 27 21.31 -4.99 -11.11
C ASP A 27 20.19 -3.94 -11.06
N VAL A 28 18.97 -4.31 -10.67
CA VAL A 28 17.85 -3.37 -10.53
C VAL A 28 17.21 -3.52 -9.16
N GLY A 29 17.05 -2.40 -8.46
CA GLY A 29 16.46 -2.38 -7.13
C GLY A 29 14.94 -2.48 -7.23
N MET A 30 14.29 -2.88 -6.13
CA MET A 30 12.83 -3.03 -6.08
C MET A 30 12.09 -1.78 -6.60
N ASN A 31 12.52 -0.59 -6.21
CA ASN A 31 11.92 0.69 -6.63
C ASN A 31 12.05 0.94 -8.13
N GLN A 32 13.15 0.54 -8.75
CA GLN A 32 13.36 0.68 -10.20
C GLN A 32 12.47 -0.30 -10.96
N ILE A 33 12.40 -1.55 -10.50
CA ILE A 33 11.54 -2.57 -11.10
C ILE A 33 10.07 -2.16 -10.99
N SER A 34 9.61 -1.77 -9.79
CA SER A 34 8.22 -1.35 -9.60
C SER A 34 7.87 -0.10 -10.41
N SER A 35 8.81 0.86 -10.53
CA SER A 35 8.60 2.05 -11.39
C SER A 35 8.51 1.68 -12.87
N PHE A 36 9.30 0.71 -13.33
CA PHE A 36 9.21 0.19 -14.68
C PHE A 36 7.87 -0.52 -14.91
N GLU A 37 7.48 -1.43 -14.02
CA GLU A 37 6.19 -2.13 -14.07
C GLU A 37 5.01 -1.16 -14.05
N ALA A 38 5.05 -0.13 -13.20
CA ALA A 38 4.05 0.94 -13.18
C ALA A 38 3.94 1.66 -14.53
N LYS A 39 5.07 1.93 -15.19
CA LYS A 39 5.11 2.56 -16.50
C LYS A 39 4.50 1.66 -17.58
N VAL A 40 4.82 0.37 -17.58
CA VAL A 40 4.26 -0.57 -18.55
C VAL A 40 2.76 -0.78 -18.31
N ALA A 41 2.33 -0.89 -17.04
CA ALA A 41 0.92 -1.00 -16.67
C ALA A 41 0.10 0.23 -17.11
N ASN A 42 0.60 1.45 -16.86
CA ASN A 42 -0.03 2.68 -17.36
C ASN A 42 -0.11 2.69 -18.89
N GLY A 43 0.97 2.31 -19.58
CA GLY A 43 1.00 2.23 -21.03
C GLY A 43 -0.04 1.28 -21.61
N ASN A 44 -0.24 0.11 -20.98
CA ASN A 44 -1.27 -0.84 -21.39
C ASN A 44 -2.69 -0.37 -21.04
N GLY A 45 -2.85 0.39 -19.94
CA GLY A 45 -4.11 1.06 -19.60
C GLY A 45 -4.59 2.00 -20.72
N GLU A 46 -3.70 2.88 -21.19
CA GLU A 46 -3.99 3.78 -22.33
C GLU A 46 -4.25 3.00 -23.64
N GLN A 47 -3.51 1.91 -23.86
CA GLN A 47 -3.68 1.07 -25.05
C GLN A 47 -5.03 0.36 -25.10
N THR A 48 -5.67 0.12 -23.95
CA THR A 48 -7.02 -0.48 -23.89
C THR A 48 -8.05 0.36 -24.65
N LEU A 49 -7.83 1.68 -24.71
CA LEU A 49 -8.69 2.64 -25.43
C LEU A 49 -8.22 2.87 -26.88
N SER A 50 -7.14 2.24 -27.33
CA SER A 50 -6.56 2.47 -28.64
C SER A 50 -7.30 1.74 -29.77
N ARG A 51 -7.57 2.47 -30.85
CA ARG A 51 -8.12 1.91 -32.10
C ARG A 51 -7.19 0.89 -32.75
N ASP A 52 -5.88 0.98 -32.50
CA ASP A 52 -4.90 0.08 -33.09
C ASP A 52 -4.96 -1.30 -32.45
N VAL A 53 -5.22 -1.38 -31.13
CA VAL A 53 -5.45 -2.64 -30.42
C VAL A 53 -6.72 -3.31 -30.95
N TYR A 54 -7.80 -2.55 -31.13
CA TYR A 54 -9.03 -3.05 -31.75
C TYR A 54 -8.79 -3.63 -33.16
N ARG A 55 -8.05 -2.92 -34.00
CA ARG A 55 -7.72 -3.37 -35.37
C ARG A 55 -6.84 -4.60 -35.39
N LEU A 56 -5.83 -4.68 -34.51
CA LEU A 56 -4.99 -5.87 -34.38
C LEU A 56 -5.82 -7.07 -33.92
N GLY A 57 -6.70 -6.85 -32.94
CA GLY A 57 -7.58 -7.89 -32.43
C GLY A 57 -8.50 -8.49 -33.51
N ARG A 58 -8.91 -7.69 -34.50
CA ARG A 58 -9.71 -8.18 -35.64
C ARG A 58 -8.91 -8.94 -36.70
N ARG A 59 -7.57 -8.86 -36.69
CA ARG A 59 -6.68 -9.43 -37.72
C ARG A 59 -5.83 -10.59 -37.22
N PHE A 60 -5.61 -10.69 -35.92
CA PHE A 60 -4.88 -11.82 -35.35
C PHE A 60 -5.72 -13.11 -35.40
N ASP A 61 -5.05 -14.19 -35.76
CA ASP A 61 -5.55 -15.55 -35.56
C ASP A 61 -5.52 -15.91 -34.06
N PHE A 62 -6.12 -17.03 -33.71
CA PHE A 62 -6.31 -17.44 -32.32
C PHE A 62 -4.98 -17.47 -31.52
N TYR A 63 -3.91 -18.03 -32.08
CA TYR A 63 -2.63 -18.16 -31.38
C TYR A 63 -1.92 -16.81 -31.18
N ARG A 64 -1.91 -15.93 -32.21
CA ARG A 64 -1.36 -14.58 -32.04
C ARG A 64 -2.20 -13.75 -31.08
N MET A 65 -3.52 -13.95 -31.06
CA MET A 65 -4.38 -13.31 -30.07
C MET A 65 -4.04 -13.76 -28.65
N LEU A 66 -3.81 -15.06 -28.42
CA LEU A 66 -3.44 -15.56 -27.10
C LEU A 66 -2.09 -15.00 -26.63
N SER A 67 -1.10 -14.96 -27.52
CA SER A 67 0.20 -14.33 -27.25
C SER A 67 0.05 -12.82 -26.97
N PHE A 68 -0.75 -12.11 -27.77
CA PHE A 68 -1.04 -10.70 -27.55
C PHE A 68 -1.74 -10.46 -26.21
N TYR A 69 -2.72 -11.31 -25.85
CA TYR A 69 -3.41 -11.24 -24.57
C TYR A 69 -2.43 -11.36 -23.40
N PHE A 70 -1.54 -12.35 -23.43
CA PHE A 70 -0.59 -12.62 -22.35
C PHE A 70 0.53 -11.57 -22.22
N THR A 71 0.89 -10.91 -23.32
CA THR A 71 2.02 -9.95 -23.34
C THR A 71 1.62 -8.48 -23.24
N THR A 72 0.33 -8.17 -23.42
CA THR A 72 -0.18 -6.78 -23.46
C THR A 72 -1.41 -6.60 -22.56
N VAL A 73 -2.48 -5.97 -23.05
CA VAL A 73 -3.65 -5.50 -22.31
C VAL A 73 -4.32 -6.62 -21.50
N GLY A 74 -4.44 -7.81 -22.08
CA GLY A 74 -5.13 -8.94 -21.44
C GLY A 74 -4.54 -9.34 -20.09
N PHE A 75 -3.21 -9.41 -20.00
CA PHE A 75 -2.49 -9.76 -18.78
C PHE A 75 -2.68 -8.74 -17.65
N TYR A 76 -2.62 -7.45 -17.98
CA TYR A 76 -2.85 -6.38 -16.99
C TYR A 76 -4.32 -6.31 -16.57
N PHE A 77 -5.25 -6.59 -17.50
CA PHE A 77 -6.66 -6.73 -17.19
C PHE A 77 -6.92 -7.89 -16.23
N SER A 78 -6.42 -9.10 -16.53
CA SER A 78 -6.50 -10.25 -15.62
C SER A 78 -5.88 -9.96 -14.25
N SER A 79 -4.72 -9.29 -14.22
CA SER A 79 -4.08 -8.88 -12.97
C SER A 79 -4.98 -7.96 -12.11
N MET A 80 -5.64 -6.99 -12.76
CA MET A 80 -6.59 -6.10 -12.09
C MET A 80 -7.82 -6.87 -11.59
N VAL A 81 -8.39 -7.75 -12.41
CA VAL A 81 -9.54 -8.58 -12.04
C VAL A 81 -9.22 -9.47 -10.85
N THR A 82 -8.06 -10.11 -10.81
CA THR A 82 -7.62 -10.91 -9.64
C THR A 82 -7.68 -10.10 -8.35
N VAL A 83 -7.13 -8.88 -8.36
CA VAL A 83 -7.14 -8.01 -7.17
C VAL A 83 -8.57 -7.59 -6.81
N ILE A 84 -9.40 -7.23 -7.80
CA ILE A 84 -10.82 -6.87 -7.56
C ILE A 84 -11.58 -8.05 -6.96
N THR A 85 -11.33 -9.28 -7.41
CA THR A 85 -11.97 -10.49 -6.86
C THR A 85 -11.68 -10.65 -5.37
N VAL A 86 -10.44 -10.39 -4.91
CA VAL A 86 -10.10 -10.41 -3.47
C VAL A 86 -10.93 -9.39 -2.69
N TYR A 87 -11.06 -8.17 -3.21
CA TYR A 87 -11.89 -7.13 -2.60
C TYR A 87 -13.36 -7.52 -2.55
N VAL A 88 -13.92 -7.98 -3.68
CA VAL A 88 -15.32 -8.42 -3.77
C VAL A 88 -15.58 -9.60 -2.83
N PHE A 89 -14.63 -10.53 -2.73
CA PHE A 89 -14.71 -11.66 -1.80
C PHE A 89 -14.78 -11.18 -0.34
N LEU A 90 -13.80 -10.38 0.12
CA LEU A 90 -13.78 -9.93 1.52
C LEU A 90 -14.96 -9.03 1.86
N TYR A 91 -15.31 -8.08 0.98
CA TYR A 91 -16.46 -7.21 1.21
C TYR A 91 -17.78 -7.97 1.15
N GLY A 92 -17.95 -8.85 0.15
CA GLY A 92 -19.12 -9.72 0.03
C GLY A 92 -19.31 -10.57 1.28
N ARG A 93 -18.23 -11.17 1.79
CA ARG A 93 -18.25 -11.94 3.04
C ARG A 93 -18.59 -11.09 4.25
N LEU A 94 -17.99 -9.90 4.37
CA LEU A 94 -18.35 -8.98 5.43
C LEU A 94 -19.85 -8.67 5.41
N TYR A 95 -20.42 -8.35 4.25
CA TYR A 95 -21.85 -8.06 4.14
C TYR A 95 -22.75 -9.23 4.55
N LEU A 96 -22.38 -10.47 4.19
CA LEU A 96 -23.10 -11.68 4.60
C LEU A 96 -23.07 -11.89 6.12
N VAL A 97 -21.90 -11.68 6.74
CA VAL A 97 -21.73 -11.81 8.20
C VAL A 97 -22.51 -10.71 8.93
N MET A 98 -22.37 -9.46 8.51
CA MET A 98 -23.00 -8.32 9.19
C MET A 98 -24.52 -8.25 8.99
N SER A 99 -25.07 -8.84 7.93
CA SER A 99 -26.53 -8.93 7.73
C SER A 99 -27.19 -10.01 8.58
N GLY A 100 -26.42 -10.94 9.16
CA GLY A 100 -26.95 -12.10 9.87
C GLY A 100 -27.42 -13.23 8.94
N LEU A 101 -27.41 -13.01 7.62
CA LEU A 101 -27.78 -13.99 6.59
C LEU A 101 -26.88 -15.24 6.68
N ASP A 102 -25.62 -15.06 7.08
CA ASP A 102 -24.69 -16.15 7.33
C ASP A 102 -25.22 -17.19 8.34
N ARG A 103 -25.81 -16.72 9.45
CA ARG A 103 -26.39 -17.62 10.48
C ARG A 103 -27.62 -18.35 9.96
N GLU A 104 -28.43 -17.70 9.13
CA GLU A 104 -29.62 -18.31 8.52
C GLU A 104 -29.25 -19.35 7.46
N ILE A 105 -28.20 -19.09 6.67
CA ILE A 105 -27.68 -20.01 5.66
C ILE A 105 -27.14 -21.29 6.32
N LEU A 106 -26.39 -21.17 7.42
CA LEU A 106 -25.87 -22.32 8.16
C LEU A 106 -26.95 -23.20 8.79
N MET A 107 -28.06 -22.59 9.24
CA MET A 107 -29.19 -23.33 9.81
C MET A 107 -30.00 -24.06 8.74
N ASN A 108 -29.76 -23.79 7.45
CA ASN A 108 -30.44 -24.44 6.34
C ASN A 108 -29.53 -25.50 5.67
N PRO A 109 -29.77 -26.80 5.90
CA PRO A 109 -28.92 -27.88 5.39
C PRO A 109 -28.93 -28.00 3.85
N VAL A 110 -29.87 -27.35 3.17
CA VAL A 110 -29.98 -27.34 1.70
C VAL A 110 -29.00 -26.35 1.05
N ILE A 111 -28.55 -25.32 1.79
CA ILE A 111 -27.67 -24.23 1.30
C ILE A 111 -26.24 -24.43 1.84
N ASN A 112 -25.71 -25.64 1.78
CA ASN A 112 -24.31 -25.94 2.08
C ASN A 112 -23.38 -25.63 0.88
N ASP A 113 -23.69 -24.56 0.14
CA ASP A 113 -23.10 -24.21 -1.17
C ASP A 113 -21.87 -23.30 -1.07
N SER A 114 -21.37 -23.02 0.14
CA SER A 114 -20.11 -22.26 0.32
C SER A 114 -18.90 -22.94 -0.34
N LYS A 115 -19.00 -24.25 -0.57
CA LYS A 115 -18.00 -25.06 -1.28
C LYS A 115 -17.77 -24.58 -2.71
N VAL A 116 -18.80 -24.12 -3.41
CA VAL A 116 -18.68 -23.62 -4.80
C VAL A 116 -17.86 -22.33 -4.85
N LEU A 117 -18.13 -21.41 -3.93
CA LEU A 117 -17.37 -20.15 -3.84
C LEU A 117 -15.92 -20.41 -3.42
N GLU A 118 -15.68 -21.30 -2.45
CA GLU A 118 -14.33 -21.69 -2.05
C GLU A 118 -13.54 -22.34 -3.20
N GLN A 119 -14.18 -23.24 -3.96
CA GLN A 119 -13.59 -23.88 -5.13
C GLN A 119 -13.27 -22.87 -6.24
N ALA A 120 -14.12 -21.85 -6.45
CA ALA A 120 -13.86 -20.79 -7.41
C ALA A 120 -12.70 -19.86 -6.99
N MET A 121 -12.45 -19.70 -5.68
CA MET A 121 -11.34 -18.88 -5.17
C MET A 121 -9.99 -19.60 -5.19
N ALA A 122 -9.95 -20.94 -5.14
CA ALA A 122 -8.67 -21.68 -5.11
C ALA A 122 -7.74 -21.37 -6.30
N PRO A 123 -8.18 -21.35 -7.57
CA PRO A 123 -7.32 -20.95 -8.70
C PRO A 123 -6.84 -19.49 -8.59
N GLN A 124 -7.69 -18.60 -8.09
CA GLN A 124 -7.38 -17.19 -7.89
C GLN A 124 -6.30 -17.01 -6.80
N SER A 125 -6.36 -17.76 -5.70
CA SER A 125 -5.33 -17.81 -4.66
C SER A 125 -3.97 -18.28 -5.19
N ILE A 126 -3.94 -19.28 -6.08
CA ILE A 126 -2.68 -19.75 -6.70
C ILE A 126 -2.07 -18.68 -7.61
N PHE A 127 -2.90 -17.98 -8.40
CA PHE A 127 -2.44 -16.87 -9.23
C PHE A 127 -1.94 -15.69 -8.38
N GLN A 128 -2.61 -15.40 -7.28
CA GLN A 128 -2.25 -14.35 -6.33
C GLN A 128 -0.87 -14.57 -5.70
N LEU A 129 -0.51 -15.82 -5.36
CA LEU A 129 0.82 -16.16 -4.83
C LEU A 129 1.95 -16.00 -5.87
N GLY A 130 1.62 -15.73 -7.13
CA GLY A 130 2.59 -15.55 -8.21
C GLY A 130 3.14 -16.86 -8.78
N PHE A 131 2.64 -18.03 -8.34
CA PHE A 131 3.09 -19.32 -8.89
C PHE A 131 2.86 -19.43 -10.40
N PHE A 132 1.72 -18.96 -10.90
CA PHE A 132 1.45 -18.90 -12.34
C PHE A 132 2.33 -17.89 -13.09
N LEU A 133 2.83 -16.85 -12.41
CA LEU A 133 3.75 -15.88 -13.03
C LEU A 133 5.16 -16.46 -13.18
N VAL A 134 5.53 -17.42 -12.33
CA VAL A 134 6.82 -18.11 -12.37
C VAL A 134 6.81 -19.27 -13.37
N LEU A 135 5.65 -19.84 -13.67
CA LEU A 135 5.51 -21.02 -14.53
C LEU A 135 6.18 -20.86 -15.92
N PRO A 136 6.01 -19.76 -16.68
CA PRO A 136 6.68 -19.62 -17.97
C PRO A 136 8.20 -19.69 -17.86
N MET A 137 8.77 -19.08 -16.81
CA MET A 137 10.22 -19.10 -16.56
C MET A 137 10.71 -20.50 -16.20
N VAL A 138 9.95 -21.25 -15.40
CA VAL A 138 10.28 -22.65 -15.07
C VAL A 138 10.23 -23.53 -16.32
N MET A 139 9.27 -23.29 -17.21
CA MET A 139 9.18 -24.01 -18.50
C MET A 139 10.36 -23.68 -19.41
N GLU A 140 10.74 -22.40 -19.51
CA GLU A 140 11.92 -21.95 -20.28
C GLU A 140 13.20 -22.63 -19.77
N ILE A 141 13.47 -22.55 -18.47
CA ILE A 141 14.64 -23.22 -17.85
C ILE A 141 14.55 -24.74 -18.02
N GLY A 142 13.36 -25.32 -17.94
CA GLY A 142 13.13 -26.76 -18.13
C GLY A 142 13.48 -27.23 -19.53
N LEU A 143 13.15 -26.42 -20.55
CA LEU A 143 13.45 -26.69 -21.95
C LEU A 143 14.94 -26.46 -22.28
N GLU A 144 15.56 -25.42 -21.71
CA GLU A 144 16.97 -25.08 -22.01
C GLU A 144 17.99 -25.90 -21.21
N LYS A 145 17.73 -26.14 -19.93
CA LYS A 145 18.71 -26.68 -18.95
C LYS A 145 18.22 -27.95 -18.26
N GLY A 146 17.05 -28.46 -18.64
CA GLY A 146 16.44 -29.67 -18.11
C GLY A 146 15.56 -29.44 -16.87
N PHE A 147 14.50 -30.24 -16.74
CA PHE A 147 13.48 -30.10 -15.69
C PHE A 147 14.00 -30.29 -14.26
N ARG A 148 15.06 -31.08 -14.04
CA ARG A 148 15.67 -31.24 -12.71
C ARG A 148 16.31 -29.94 -12.24
N THR A 149 17.03 -29.25 -13.14
CA THR A 149 17.64 -27.94 -12.89
C THR A 149 16.55 -26.91 -12.64
N ALA A 150 15.51 -26.90 -13.48
CA ALA A 150 14.37 -25.99 -13.32
C ALA A 150 13.65 -26.15 -11.98
N LEU A 151 13.48 -27.38 -11.48
CA LEU A 151 12.90 -27.63 -10.16
C LEU A 151 13.80 -27.10 -9.03
N GLY A 152 15.12 -27.32 -9.12
CA GLY A 152 16.10 -26.78 -8.17
C GLY A 152 16.08 -25.26 -8.13
N ASP A 153 16.14 -24.62 -9.30
CA ASP A 153 16.08 -23.16 -9.44
C ASP A 153 14.75 -22.60 -8.92
N PHE A 154 13.63 -23.28 -9.18
CA PHE A 154 12.33 -22.89 -8.63
C PHE A 154 12.33 -22.88 -7.10
N VAL A 155 12.87 -23.91 -6.44
CA VAL A 155 12.96 -23.95 -4.97
C VAL A 155 13.83 -22.80 -4.46
N ILE A 156 14.99 -22.55 -5.11
CA ILE A 156 15.88 -21.45 -4.74
C ILE A 156 15.17 -20.10 -4.88
N MET A 157 14.44 -19.87 -5.97
CA MET A 157 13.66 -18.65 -6.18
C MET A 157 12.61 -18.45 -5.08
N GLN A 158 11.93 -19.52 -4.65
CA GLN A 158 10.96 -19.41 -3.55
C GLN A 158 11.63 -19.08 -2.21
N LEU A 159 12.79 -19.68 -1.93
CA LEU A 159 13.60 -19.33 -0.75
C LEU A 159 14.06 -17.86 -0.78
N GLN A 160 14.31 -17.31 -1.97
CA GLN A 160 14.61 -15.89 -2.20
C GLN A 160 13.35 -14.99 -2.22
N LEU A 161 12.22 -15.50 -1.72
CA LEU A 161 10.96 -14.76 -1.58
C LEU A 161 10.33 -14.32 -2.91
N ALA A 162 10.52 -15.08 -4.00
CA ALA A 162 9.90 -14.81 -5.30
C ALA A 162 8.38 -14.60 -5.20
N SER A 163 7.68 -15.42 -4.41
CA SER A 163 6.23 -15.26 -4.19
C SER A 163 5.87 -13.89 -3.60
N VAL A 164 6.66 -13.37 -2.64
CA VAL A 164 6.45 -12.03 -2.05
C VAL A 164 6.63 -10.95 -3.12
N PHE A 165 7.69 -11.07 -3.92
CA PHE A 165 8.01 -10.15 -5.00
C PHE A 165 6.91 -10.11 -6.08
N PHE A 166 6.47 -11.26 -6.58
CA PHE A 166 5.45 -11.33 -7.62
C PHE A 166 4.07 -10.90 -7.12
N THR A 167 3.73 -11.21 -5.87
CA THR A 167 2.49 -10.73 -5.23
C THR A 167 2.48 -9.21 -5.09
N PHE A 168 3.65 -8.61 -4.78
CA PHE A 168 3.80 -7.16 -4.79
C PHE A 168 3.70 -6.56 -6.20
N GLN A 169 4.34 -7.18 -7.20
CA GLN A 169 4.21 -6.73 -8.58
C GLN A 169 2.78 -6.79 -9.10
N LEU A 170 1.99 -7.80 -8.70
CA LEU A 170 0.58 -7.90 -9.04
C LEU A 170 -0.19 -6.65 -8.56
N GLY A 171 0.09 -6.16 -7.35
CA GLY A 171 -0.48 -4.93 -6.80
C GLY A 171 -0.09 -3.68 -7.60
N THR A 172 1.19 -3.60 -8.00
CA THR A 172 1.70 -2.52 -8.87
C THR A 172 0.93 -2.51 -10.19
N LYS A 173 0.85 -3.66 -10.88
CA LYS A 173 0.17 -3.80 -12.17
C LYS A 173 -1.30 -3.41 -12.07
N ALA A 174 -2.02 -3.96 -11.10
CA ALA A 174 -3.44 -3.68 -10.87
C ALA A 174 -3.72 -2.21 -10.54
N HIS A 175 -2.91 -1.59 -9.67
CA HIS A 175 -3.11 -0.19 -9.27
C HIS A 175 -2.94 0.78 -10.45
N TYR A 176 -1.82 0.68 -11.17
CA TYR A 176 -1.50 1.63 -12.24
C TYR A 176 -2.36 1.42 -13.49
N PHE A 177 -2.64 0.16 -13.84
CA PHE A 177 -3.59 -0.15 -14.91
C PHE A 177 -5.00 0.36 -14.60
N GLY A 178 -5.54 0.04 -13.41
CA GLY A 178 -6.89 0.48 -13.00
C GLY A 178 -7.03 1.98 -12.86
N ARG A 179 -6.03 2.67 -12.30
CA ARG A 179 -6.01 4.14 -12.21
C ARG A 179 -6.06 4.79 -13.59
N THR A 180 -5.30 4.24 -14.55
CA THR A 180 -5.28 4.75 -15.92
C THR A 180 -6.62 4.53 -16.62
N ILE A 181 -7.29 3.40 -16.39
CA ILE A 181 -8.64 3.16 -16.94
C ILE A 181 -9.68 4.14 -16.38
N LEU A 182 -9.65 4.40 -15.07
CA LEU A 182 -10.65 5.24 -14.41
C LEU A 182 -10.46 6.74 -14.65
N HIS A 183 -9.21 7.20 -14.61
CA HIS A 183 -8.89 8.63 -14.59
C HIS A 183 -8.05 9.09 -15.78
N GLY A 184 -7.47 8.16 -16.54
CA GLY A 184 -6.47 8.47 -17.57
C GLY A 184 -5.20 9.09 -16.97
N GLY A 185 -4.47 9.80 -17.82
CA GLY A 185 -3.39 10.70 -17.37
C GLY A 185 -2.12 9.95 -16.97
N SER A 186 -1.63 9.06 -17.84
CA SER A 186 -0.33 8.42 -17.64
C SER A 186 0.79 9.46 -17.48
N LYS A 187 1.27 9.65 -16.25
CA LYS A 187 2.40 10.53 -15.94
C LYS A 187 3.71 9.81 -16.24
N TYR A 188 4.62 10.49 -16.93
CA TYR A 188 5.97 9.95 -17.11
C TYR A 188 6.62 9.76 -15.74
N ARG A 189 7.00 8.52 -15.43
CA ARG A 189 7.82 8.18 -14.28
C ARG A 189 9.22 7.86 -14.77
N ALA A 190 10.18 8.68 -14.35
CA ALA A 190 11.58 8.44 -14.66
C ALA A 190 12.03 7.17 -13.91
N THR A 191 12.30 6.11 -14.65
CA THR A 191 13.05 4.96 -14.13
C THR A 191 14.50 5.40 -13.96
N GLY A 192 14.89 5.75 -12.73
CA GLY A 192 16.22 6.27 -12.44
C GLY A 192 17.32 5.31 -12.90
N ARG A 193 18.37 5.84 -13.53
CA ARG A 193 19.57 5.10 -13.96
C ARG A 193 20.70 5.16 -12.92
N GLY A 194 20.36 5.11 -11.64
CA GLY A 194 21.32 5.11 -10.53
C GLY A 194 21.96 3.74 -10.30
N PHE A 195 23.04 3.70 -9.50
CA PHE A 195 23.54 2.44 -8.94
C PHE A 195 22.49 1.85 -7.98
N VAL A 196 22.41 0.54 -7.96
CA VAL A 196 21.24 -0.21 -7.47
C VAL A 196 21.35 -0.62 -6.02
N VAL A 197 22.56 -0.52 -5.48
CA VAL A 197 22.94 -1.13 -4.21
C VAL A 197 22.89 -0.09 -3.07
N PHE A 198 21.87 0.78 -3.07
CA PHE A 198 21.71 1.76 -2.01
C PHE A 198 20.42 1.53 -1.25
N HIS A 199 20.52 1.64 0.06
CA HIS A 199 19.39 1.70 0.97
C HIS A 199 18.46 2.86 0.56
N ALA A 200 17.24 2.54 0.18
CA ALA A 200 16.18 3.51 -0.07
C ALA A 200 15.57 3.93 1.27
N LYS A 201 15.50 5.24 1.52
CA LYS A 201 14.95 5.77 2.77
C LYS A 201 13.48 5.38 2.94
N PHE A 202 13.03 5.17 4.16
CA PHE A 202 11.62 4.92 4.49
C PHE A 202 10.68 5.96 3.86
N ALA A 203 11.02 7.25 3.92
CA ALA A 203 10.21 8.31 3.33
C ALA A 203 10.07 8.18 1.81
N GLU A 204 11.09 7.67 1.10
CA GLU A 204 11.02 7.42 -0.33
C GLU A 204 10.10 6.25 -0.65
N ASN A 205 10.29 5.11 0.03
CA ASN A 205 9.44 3.93 -0.12
C ASN A 205 7.98 4.26 0.22
N TYR A 206 7.75 5.02 1.29
CA TYR A 206 6.43 5.49 1.68
C TYR A 206 5.74 6.29 0.59
N ARG A 207 6.44 7.27 0.00
CA ARG A 207 5.89 8.11 -1.06
C ARG A 207 5.59 7.33 -2.33
N LEU A 208 6.41 6.34 -2.66
CA LEU A 208 6.24 5.53 -3.86
C LEU A 208 5.07 4.53 -3.74
N TYR A 209 4.88 3.96 -2.55
CA TYR A 209 3.97 2.83 -2.32
C TYR A 209 2.72 3.13 -1.50
N SER A 210 2.59 4.32 -0.90
CA SER A 210 1.44 4.69 -0.04
C SER A 210 0.09 4.37 -0.71
N ARG A 211 -0.21 4.95 -1.88
CA ARG A 211 -1.50 4.70 -2.58
C ARG A 211 -1.60 3.35 -3.28
N SER A 212 -0.46 2.84 -3.77
CA SER A 212 -0.46 1.66 -4.63
C SER A 212 -0.57 0.36 -3.83
N HIS A 213 0.05 0.31 -2.65
CA HIS A 213 0.12 -0.89 -1.82
C HIS A 213 -0.30 -0.63 -0.37
N PHE A 214 0.22 0.38 0.32
CA PHE A 214 0.04 0.48 1.78
C PHE A 214 -1.39 0.78 2.20
N VAL A 215 -2.03 1.75 1.56
CA VAL A 215 -3.46 2.06 1.77
C VAL A 215 -4.31 0.81 1.53
N LYS A 216 -4.08 0.15 0.40
CA LYS A 216 -4.83 -1.04 -0.01
C LYS A 216 -4.60 -2.24 0.91
N GLY A 217 -3.35 -2.47 1.30
CA GLY A 217 -2.95 -3.53 2.21
C GLY A 217 -3.53 -3.33 3.61
N LEU A 218 -3.56 -2.09 4.12
CA LEU A 218 -4.19 -1.78 5.41
C LEU A 218 -5.71 -1.92 5.37
N GLU A 219 -6.35 -1.55 4.26
CA GLU A 219 -7.79 -1.81 4.05
C GLU A 219 -8.09 -3.31 4.10
N LEU A 220 -7.33 -4.12 3.35
CA LEU A 220 -7.49 -5.58 3.36
C LEU A 220 -7.13 -6.20 4.72
N PHE A 221 -6.11 -5.68 5.43
CA PHE A 221 -5.75 -6.10 6.78
C PHE A 221 -6.90 -5.90 7.76
N ILE A 222 -7.53 -4.72 7.74
CA ILE A 222 -8.70 -4.40 8.56
C ILE A 222 -9.87 -5.33 8.24
N LEU A 223 -10.14 -5.59 6.95
CA LEU A 223 -11.17 -6.53 6.52
C LEU A 223 -10.90 -7.96 6.98
N LEU A 224 -9.66 -8.41 6.94
CA LEU A 224 -9.27 -9.74 7.42
C LEU A 224 -9.46 -9.87 8.94
N ILE A 225 -9.11 -8.85 9.72
CA ILE A 225 -9.36 -8.85 11.16
C ILE A 225 -10.86 -8.97 11.45
N LEU A 226 -11.69 -8.16 10.77
CA LEU A 226 -13.14 -8.29 10.95
C LEU A 226 -13.64 -9.67 10.57
N TYR A 227 -13.16 -10.18 9.44
CA TYR A 227 -13.57 -11.47 8.95
C TYR A 227 -13.19 -12.59 9.93
N GLU A 228 -12.05 -12.48 10.60
CA GLU A 228 -11.65 -13.41 11.67
C GLU A 228 -12.49 -13.25 12.94
N VAL A 229 -12.78 -12.01 13.37
CA VAL A 229 -13.54 -11.71 14.59
C VAL A 229 -15.01 -12.10 14.46
N TYR A 230 -15.65 -11.75 13.34
CA TYR A 230 -17.09 -11.94 13.15
C TYR A 230 -17.45 -13.21 12.34
N GLY A 231 -16.52 -13.80 11.59
CA GLY A 231 -16.75 -14.96 10.71
C GLY A 231 -16.62 -16.33 11.39
N ALA A 232 -17.18 -16.51 12.58
CA ALA A 232 -17.08 -17.77 13.35
C ALA A 232 -17.66 -19.01 12.63
N SER A 233 -18.61 -18.78 11.72
CA SER A 233 -19.44 -19.73 11.00
C SER A 233 -18.71 -20.70 10.04
N TYR A 234 -17.58 -20.30 9.45
CA TYR A 234 -16.98 -21.00 8.29
C TYR A 234 -15.58 -21.60 8.53
N ARG A 235 -15.13 -21.67 9.79
CA ARG A 235 -13.75 -22.04 10.14
C ARG A 235 -13.36 -23.51 9.88
N SER A 236 -14.23 -24.36 9.33
CA SER A 236 -14.02 -25.82 9.27
C SER A 236 -13.45 -26.37 7.96
N SER A 237 -13.37 -25.59 6.87
CA SER A 237 -12.88 -26.07 5.56
C SER A 237 -11.37 -25.85 5.37
N SER A 238 -10.67 -26.84 4.80
CA SER A 238 -9.23 -26.70 4.45
C SER A 238 -9.00 -25.69 3.32
N LEU A 239 -9.93 -25.60 2.36
CA LEU A 239 -9.91 -24.59 1.30
C LEU A 239 -10.08 -23.19 1.87
N PHE A 240 -10.93 -23.06 2.88
CA PHE A 240 -11.14 -21.80 3.59
C PHE A 240 -9.84 -21.28 4.24
N LEU A 241 -9.12 -22.14 4.96
CA LEU A 241 -7.82 -21.79 5.56
C LEU A 241 -6.81 -21.40 4.48
N PHE A 242 -6.75 -22.16 3.38
CA PHE A 242 -5.86 -21.85 2.26
C PHE A 242 -6.12 -20.46 1.69
N VAL A 243 -7.37 -20.15 1.32
CA VAL A 243 -7.75 -18.84 0.77
C VAL A 243 -7.38 -17.72 1.75
N THR A 244 -7.74 -17.86 3.02
CA THR A 244 -7.47 -16.84 4.04
C THR A 244 -5.97 -16.59 4.22
N ILE A 245 -5.15 -17.65 4.30
CA ILE A 245 -3.69 -17.54 4.39
C ILE A 245 -3.11 -16.85 3.16
N THR A 246 -3.62 -17.13 1.95
CA THR A 246 -3.13 -16.46 0.74
C THR A 246 -3.41 -14.95 0.74
N ILE A 247 -4.55 -14.51 1.28
CA ILE A 247 -4.88 -13.08 1.41
C ILE A 247 -4.02 -12.42 2.48
N TRP A 248 -3.81 -13.07 3.63
CA TRP A 248 -2.84 -12.62 4.64
C TRP A 248 -1.43 -12.47 4.05
N PHE A 249 -0.99 -13.44 3.25
CA PHE A 249 0.29 -13.40 2.55
C PHE A 249 0.38 -12.22 1.58
N MET A 250 -0.69 -11.94 0.83
CA MET A 250 -0.76 -10.78 -0.07
C MET A 250 -0.69 -9.46 0.68
N VAL A 251 -1.42 -9.33 1.79
CA VAL A 251 -1.37 -8.15 2.67
C VAL A 251 0.04 -7.96 3.21
N GLY A 252 0.67 -8.99 3.76
CA GLY A 252 2.04 -8.94 4.25
C GLY A 252 3.03 -8.54 3.15
N SER A 253 2.89 -9.12 1.96
CA SER A 253 3.72 -8.79 0.80
C SER A 253 3.57 -7.32 0.40
N TRP A 254 2.35 -6.80 0.33
CA TRP A 254 2.08 -5.39 -0.03
C TRP A 254 2.59 -4.39 0.99
N LEU A 255 2.53 -4.71 2.27
CA LEU A 255 2.99 -3.83 3.35
C LEU A 255 4.52 -3.86 3.51
N PHE A 256 5.16 -5.03 3.35
CA PHE A 256 6.54 -5.21 3.79
C PHE A 256 7.57 -5.52 2.69
N ALA A 257 7.16 -5.92 1.47
CA ALA A 257 8.12 -6.22 0.39
C ALA A 257 9.09 -5.06 0.08
N PRO A 258 8.68 -3.77 0.06
CA PRO A 258 9.60 -2.66 -0.17
C PRO A 258 10.75 -2.59 0.81
N PHE A 259 10.57 -3.07 2.04
CA PHE A 259 11.57 -3.05 3.11
C PHE A 259 12.39 -4.35 3.13
N VAL A 260 11.75 -5.49 2.88
CA VAL A 260 12.41 -6.80 2.76
C VAL A 260 13.40 -6.83 1.58
N PHE A 261 13.06 -6.21 0.45
CA PHE A 261 13.96 -6.11 -0.71
C PHE A 261 14.83 -4.83 -0.70
N ASN A 262 14.87 -4.10 0.42
CA ASN A 262 15.72 -2.91 0.57
C ASN A 262 17.08 -3.29 1.19
N PRO A 263 18.21 -3.04 0.53
CA PRO A 263 19.53 -3.22 1.14
C PRO A 263 19.63 -2.52 2.51
N SER A 264 20.15 -3.21 3.52
CA SER A 264 20.25 -2.71 4.90
C SER A 264 18.90 -2.21 5.48
N GLY A 265 17.78 -2.76 5.02
CA GLY A 265 16.43 -2.33 5.42
C GLY A 265 16.12 -2.56 6.89
N PHE A 266 16.85 -3.48 7.55
CA PHE A 266 16.72 -3.79 8.98
C PHE A 266 18.00 -3.44 9.77
N ASP A 267 18.84 -2.54 9.26
CA ASP A 267 19.94 -2.00 10.04
C ASP A 267 19.43 -0.94 11.04
N TRP A 268 19.81 -1.06 12.32
CA TRP A 268 19.30 -0.18 13.38
C TRP A 268 19.65 1.29 13.12
N GLN A 269 20.89 1.59 12.74
CA GLN A 269 21.34 2.95 12.53
C GLN A 269 20.58 3.60 11.36
N LYS A 270 20.44 2.87 10.24
CA LYS A 270 19.63 3.32 9.09
C LYS A 270 18.17 3.52 9.45
N THR A 271 17.60 2.64 10.25
CA THR A 271 16.21 2.72 10.69
C THR A 271 15.97 3.99 11.52
N VAL A 272 16.89 4.33 12.44
CA VAL A 272 16.83 5.57 13.21
C VAL A 272 16.93 6.80 12.30
N ASP A 273 17.87 6.82 11.36
CA ASP A 273 18.02 7.90 10.39
C ASP A 273 16.74 8.10 9.55
N ASP A 274 16.17 7.00 9.08
CA ASP A 274 14.92 6.97 8.32
C ASP A 274 13.72 7.53 9.08
N TRP A 275 13.64 7.22 10.38
CA TRP A 275 12.61 7.79 11.25
C TRP A 275 12.72 9.31 11.34
N THR A 276 13.95 9.82 11.49
CA THR A 276 14.18 11.27 11.59
C THR A 276 13.86 11.98 10.27
N ASP A 277 14.25 11.39 9.15
CA ASP A 277 13.97 11.91 7.80
C ASP A 277 12.46 11.93 7.51
N TRP A 278 11.76 10.82 7.77
CA TRP A 278 10.31 10.74 7.56
C TRP A 278 9.53 11.70 8.47
N LYS A 279 9.90 11.80 9.75
CA LYS A 279 9.27 12.74 10.68
C LYS A 279 9.49 14.20 10.24
N ARG A 280 10.67 14.52 9.72
CA ARG A 280 10.98 15.85 9.14
C ARG A 280 10.13 16.12 7.91
N TRP A 281 10.04 15.17 6.98
CA TRP A 281 9.21 15.28 5.77
C TRP A 281 7.72 15.47 6.10
N MET A 282 7.18 14.72 7.06
CA MET A 282 5.81 14.85 7.58
C MET A 282 5.54 16.21 8.23
N GLY A 283 6.56 16.79 8.87
CA GLY A 283 6.47 18.08 9.57
C GLY A 283 6.64 19.31 8.68
N ASN A 284 7.32 19.16 7.54
CA ASN A 284 7.58 20.27 6.62
C ASN A 284 6.32 20.67 5.85
N ARG A 285 5.98 21.97 5.90
CA ARG A 285 4.87 22.53 5.11
C ARG A 285 5.25 22.64 3.64
N GLY A 286 4.23 22.52 2.79
CA GLY A 286 4.35 22.66 1.35
C GLY A 286 4.21 24.12 0.95
N GLY A 287 4.35 24.36 -0.35
CA GLY A 287 4.33 25.69 -0.95
C GLY A 287 4.58 25.59 -2.44
N ILE A 288 4.32 26.68 -3.15
CA ILE A 288 4.56 26.74 -4.60
C ILE A 288 6.06 26.51 -4.85
N GLY A 289 6.40 25.49 -5.66
CA GLY A 289 7.78 25.16 -6.02
C GLY A 289 8.55 24.26 -5.03
N ILE A 290 7.95 23.84 -3.90
CA ILE A 290 8.61 22.90 -2.98
C ILE A 290 8.47 21.47 -3.50
N SER A 291 9.60 20.78 -3.72
CA SER A 291 9.63 19.38 -4.18
C SER A 291 8.81 18.45 -3.25
N PRO A 292 8.05 17.49 -3.81
CA PRO A 292 7.42 16.39 -3.08
C PRO A 292 8.36 15.62 -2.14
N ASP A 293 9.67 15.61 -2.43
CA ASP A 293 10.67 14.92 -1.59
C ASP A 293 10.94 15.62 -0.26
N LYS A 294 10.66 16.92 -0.19
CA LYS A 294 10.98 17.75 0.98
C LYS A 294 9.78 18.01 1.88
N SER A 295 8.56 17.91 1.35
CA SER A 295 7.34 18.18 2.10
C SER A 295 6.22 17.19 1.80
N TRP A 296 5.61 16.68 2.87
CA TRP A 296 4.41 15.87 2.80
C TRP A 296 3.24 16.57 2.10
N GLU A 297 3.04 17.87 2.34
CA GLU A 297 1.92 18.60 1.72
C GLU A 297 2.08 18.69 0.20
N SER A 298 3.29 18.98 -0.29
CA SER A 298 3.57 19.00 -1.73
C SER A 298 3.39 17.62 -2.38
N TRP A 299 3.85 16.55 -1.70
CA TRP A 299 3.63 15.18 -2.17
C TRP A 299 2.15 14.81 -2.19
N TRP A 300 1.42 15.11 -1.12
CA TRP A 300 -0.02 14.83 -1.01
C TRP A 300 -0.81 15.53 -2.12
N ASP A 301 -0.50 16.79 -2.41
CA ASP A 301 -1.15 17.53 -3.49
C ASP A 301 -0.82 16.97 -4.87
N GLY A 302 0.42 16.52 -5.09
CA GLY A 302 0.85 15.89 -6.34
C GLY A 302 0.26 14.49 -6.56
N GLU A 303 0.10 13.70 -5.50
CA GLU A 303 -0.43 12.34 -5.60
C GLU A 303 -1.91 12.35 -6.07
N HIS A 304 -2.68 13.32 -5.59
CA HIS A 304 -4.11 13.51 -5.91
C HIS A 304 -4.34 14.42 -7.12
N GLU A 305 -3.31 14.75 -7.89
CA GLU A 305 -3.42 15.61 -9.08
C GLU A 305 -4.37 15.01 -10.13
N HIS A 306 -4.35 13.69 -10.31
CA HIS A 306 -5.20 12.97 -11.24
C HIS A 306 -6.70 13.24 -11.03
N LEU A 307 -7.15 13.38 -9.77
CA LEU A 307 -8.55 13.65 -9.44
C LEU A 307 -9.05 15.00 -9.96
N ARG A 308 -8.15 15.93 -10.30
CA ARG A 308 -8.53 17.23 -10.89
C ARG A 308 -8.99 17.12 -12.34
N HIS A 309 -8.53 16.08 -13.04
CA HIS A 309 -8.80 15.87 -14.46
C HIS A 309 -9.78 14.72 -14.69
N THR A 310 -10.34 14.17 -13.62
CA THR A 310 -11.29 13.07 -13.65
C THR A 310 -12.63 13.51 -14.27
N ASN A 311 -13.14 12.69 -15.19
CA ASN A 311 -14.46 12.87 -15.78
C ASN A 311 -15.58 12.62 -14.76
N PHE A 312 -16.79 13.13 -15.03
CA PHE A 312 -17.96 12.95 -14.13
C PHE A 312 -18.22 11.48 -13.74
N ARG A 313 -18.05 10.54 -14.68
CA ARG A 313 -18.19 9.09 -14.41
C ARG A 313 -17.15 8.58 -13.41
N GLY A 314 -15.89 8.96 -13.58
CA GLY A 314 -14.82 8.58 -12.65
C GLY A 314 -15.03 9.22 -11.28
N TRP A 315 -15.49 10.48 -11.24
CA TRP A 315 -15.83 11.17 -10.00
C TRP A 315 -16.98 10.45 -9.26
N LEU A 316 -18.04 10.10 -9.98
CA LEU A 316 -19.16 9.36 -9.40
C LEU A 316 -18.73 7.99 -8.87
N LEU A 317 -17.87 7.27 -9.60
CA LEU A 317 -17.31 5.99 -9.16
C LEU A 317 -16.48 6.13 -7.88
N GLU A 318 -15.63 7.15 -7.76
CA GLU A 318 -14.87 7.41 -6.52
C GLU A 318 -15.79 7.63 -5.31
N ILE A 319 -16.88 8.37 -5.51
CA ILE A 319 -17.88 8.61 -4.48
C ILE A 319 -18.60 7.30 -4.10
N ILE A 320 -19.10 6.55 -5.08
CA ILE A 320 -19.76 5.23 -4.87
C ILE A 320 -18.83 4.28 -4.13
N LEU A 321 -17.56 4.22 -4.54
CA LEU A 321 -16.57 3.38 -3.91
C LEU A 321 -16.32 3.81 -2.46
N ALA A 322 -16.28 5.12 -2.16
CA ALA A 322 -16.10 5.60 -0.78
C ALA A 322 -17.27 5.23 0.14
N PHE A 323 -18.51 5.12 -0.37
CA PHE A 323 -19.68 4.74 0.43
C PHE A 323 -19.55 3.37 1.09
N ARG A 324 -18.72 2.46 0.56
CA ARG A 324 -18.48 1.12 1.14
C ARG A 324 -18.05 1.18 2.61
N PHE A 325 -17.32 2.23 3.02
CA PHE A 325 -16.86 2.36 4.40
C PHE A 325 -17.95 2.84 5.37
N PHE A 326 -19.02 3.48 4.89
CA PHE A 326 -20.16 3.80 5.74
C PHE A 326 -21.00 2.57 6.05
N ILE A 327 -21.13 1.66 5.08
CA ILE A 327 -21.79 0.37 5.29
C ILE A 327 -21.00 -0.46 6.31
N TYR A 328 -19.67 -0.41 6.22
CA TYR A 328 -18.75 -1.00 7.18
C TYR A 328 -19.01 -0.50 8.62
N GLN A 329 -19.11 0.82 8.82
CA GLN A 329 -19.43 1.43 10.11
C GLN A 329 -20.81 0.98 10.62
N TYR A 330 -21.82 1.03 9.74
CA TYR A 330 -23.18 0.63 10.06
C TYR A 330 -23.24 -0.81 10.57
N GLY A 331 -22.58 -1.75 9.87
CA GLY A 331 -22.54 -3.15 10.28
C GLY A 331 -21.97 -3.33 11.68
N ILE A 332 -20.79 -2.74 11.97
CA ILE A 332 -20.11 -2.94 13.26
C ILE A 332 -20.89 -2.30 14.40
N VAL A 333 -21.41 -1.08 14.20
CA VAL A 333 -22.17 -0.37 15.24
C VAL A 333 -23.38 -1.18 15.71
N TYR A 334 -24.00 -1.94 14.81
CA TYR A 334 -25.13 -2.83 15.12
C TYR A 334 -24.74 -4.08 15.93
N HIS A 335 -23.45 -4.41 15.98
CA HIS A 335 -22.90 -5.54 16.73
C HIS A 335 -22.18 -5.12 18.01
N LEU A 336 -22.15 -3.82 18.35
CA LEU A 336 -21.57 -3.36 19.62
C LEU A 336 -22.49 -3.70 20.79
N ASP A 337 -21.92 -4.19 21.89
CA ASP A 337 -22.67 -4.59 23.07
C ASP A 337 -23.29 -3.37 23.80
N ILE A 338 -22.65 -2.20 23.72
CA ILE A 338 -23.19 -0.91 24.17
C ILE A 338 -24.55 -0.55 23.54
N SER A 339 -24.88 -1.12 22.38
CA SER A 339 -26.18 -0.90 21.74
C SER A 339 -27.33 -1.66 22.43
N HIS A 340 -27.04 -2.50 23.42
CA HIS A 340 -28.01 -3.36 24.12
C HIS A 340 -28.98 -4.09 23.16
N ARG A 341 -28.45 -4.61 22.03
CA ARG A 341 -29.19 -5.25 20.93
C ARG A 341 -30.23 -4.36 20.22
N SER A 342 -30.28 -3.06 20.50
CA SER A 342 -31.17 -2.13 19.82
C SER A 342 -30.65 -1.82 18.41
N LYS A 343 -31.35 -2.35 17.40
CA LYS A 343 -30.99 -2.20 15.97
C LYS A 343 -31.55 -0.91 15.34
N SER A 344 -31.73 0.14 16.13
CA SER A 344 -32.38 1.36 15.66
C SER A 344 -31.42 2.24 14.86
N LEU A 345 -31.96 2.92 13.84
CA LEU A 345 -31.23 3.96 13.08
C LEU A 345 -30.69 5.09 13.98
N LEU A 346 -31.28 5.27 15.17
CA LEU A 346 -30.82 6.24 16.16
C LEU A 346 -29.44 5.90 16.71
N VAL A 347 -29.11 4.62 16.94
CA VAL A 347 -27.78 4.20 17.41
C VAL A 347 -26.72 4.54 16.37
N TYR A 348 -27.01 4.31 15.09
CA TYR A 348 -26.14 4.73 14.01
C TYR A 348 -25.98 6.26 13.96
N GLY A 349 -27.07 7.02 14.10
CA GLY A 349 -27.03 8.48 14.21
C GLY A 349 -26.19 9.00 15.38
N LEU A 350 -26.28 8.37 16.55
CA LEU A 350 -25.45 8.68 17.72
C LEU A 350 -23.96 8.40 17.47
N SER A 351 -23.63 7.35 16.71
CA SER A 351 -22.23 7.06 16.33
C SER A 351 -21.59 8.19 15.51
N TRP A 352 -22.39 8.93 14.74
CA TRP A 352 -21.90 10.11 14.00
C TRP A 352 -21.53 11.27 14.91
N ILE A 353 -22.18 11.41 16.07
CA ILE A 353 -21.80 12.43 17.07
C ILE A 353 -20.39 12.12 17.60
N VAL A 354 -20.07 10.85 17.86
CA VAL A 354 -18.73 10.40 18.28
C VAL A 354 -17.70 10.66 17.16
N MET A 355 -18.07 10.41 15.91
CA MET A 355 -17.20 10.72 14.76
C MET A 355 -16.91 12.22 14.65
N ILE A 356 -17.94 13.06 14.72
CA ILE A 356 -17.81 14.52 14.61
C ILE A 356 -16.98 15.07 15.77
N SER A 357 -17.20 14.58 16.99
CA SER A 357 -16.42 15.01 18.15
C SER A 357 -14.94 14.63 18.01
N ALA A 358 -14.61 13.43 17.54
CA ALA A 358 -13.24 13.01 17.25
C ALA A 358 -12.58 13.91 16.19
N LEU A 359 -13.29 14.24 15.11
CA LEU A 359 -12.80 15.15 14.06
C LEU A 359 -12.56 16.57 14.59
N LEU A 360 -13.45 17.07 15.46
CA LEU A 360 -13.29 18.38 16.11
C LEU A 360 -12.09 18.41 17.06
N VAL A 361 -11.86 17.35 17.83
CA VAL A 361 -10.68 17.22 18.70
C VAL A 361 -9.40 17.21 17.89
N LEU A 362 -9.33 16.42 16.81
CA LEU A 362 -8.17 16.39 15.91
C LEU A 362 -7.89 17.78 15.32
N LYS A 363 -8.95 18.49 14.91
CA LYS A 363 -8.85 19.86 14.41
C LYS A 363 -8.33 20.83 15.49
N MET A 364 -8.84 20.75 16.72
CA MET A 364 -8.37 21.59 17.84
C MET A 364 -6.89 21.36 18.15
N VAL A 365 -6.45 20.10 18.22
CA VAL A 365 -5.04 19.75 18.44
C VAL A 365 -4.15 20.29 17.33
N SER A 366 -4.60 20.17 16.07
CA SER A 366 -3.86 20.68 14.92
C SER A 366 -3.76 22.20 14.91
N MET A 367 -4.88 22.90 15.09
CA MET A 367 -4.88 24.37 15.17
C MET A 367 -4.03 24.87 16.34
N GLY A 368 -4.13 24.22 17.49
CA GLY A 368 -3.30 24.51 18.66
C GLY A 368 -1.81 24.31 18.38
N ARG A 369 -1.44 23.24 17.66
CA ARG A 369 -0.06 23.01 17.21
C ARG A 369 0.40 24.12 16.25
N ARG A 370 -0.48 24.62 15.38
CA ARG A 370 -0.14 25.69 14.42
C ARG A 370 0.03 27.05 15.09
N LYS A 371 -0.83 27.38 16.07
CA LYS A 371 -0.90 28.71 16.69
C LYS A 371 0.01 28.87 17.91
N PHE A 372 0.27 27.79 18.66
CA PHE A 372 0.95 27.86 19.96
C PHE A 372 2.33 27.21 20.01
N ARG A 373 2.80 26.57 18.93
CA ARG A 373 4.12 25.91 18.91
C ARG A 373 5.30 26.89 18.90
N THR A 374 5.14 28.06 18.29
CA THR A 374 6.20 29.07 18.18
C THR A 374 6.20 30.03 19.37
N ASP A 375 5.03 30.45 19.86
CA ASP A 375 4.97 31.56 20.81
C ASP A 375 4.62 31.12 22.25
N PHE A 376 3.96 29.96 22.45
CA PHE A 376 3.46 29.54 23.77
C PHE A 376 3.47 28.01 23.97
N GLN A 377 4.66 27.43 24.15
CA GLN A 377 4.82 25.99 24.38
C GLN A 377 4.04 25.49 25.62
N LEU A 378 3.94 26.31 26.68
CA LEU A 378 3.21 25.99 27.90
C LEU A 378 1.70 25.83 27.62
N MET A 379 1.09 26.78 26.91
CA MET A 379 -0.34 26.73 26.56
C MET A 379 -0.66 25.51 25.70
N PHE A 380 0.24 25.10 24.80
CA PHE A 380 0.06 23.86 24.04
C PHE A 380 0.13 22.60 24.91
N ARG A 381 0.98 22.58 25.95
CA ARG A 381 1.02 21.47 26.92
C ARG A 381 -0.26 21.43 27.77
N ILE A 382 -0.74 22.58 28.22
CA ILE A 382 -2.01 22.69 28.97
C ILE A 382 -3.19 22.23 28.11
N LEU A 383 -3.26 22.67 26.85
CA LEU A 383 -4.30 22.21 25.91
C LEU A 383 -4.30 20.68 25.76
N LYS A 384 -3.13 20.06 25.65
CA LYS A 384 -3.03 18.58 25.60
C LYS A 384 -3.50 17.94 26.90
N ALA A 385 -3.12 18.48 28.04
CA ALA A 385 -3.53 17.97 29.35
C ALA A 385 -5.06 18.06 29.52
N LEU A 386 -5.68 19.19 29.14
CA LEU A 386 -7.12 19.38 29.17
C LEU A 386 -7.86 18.41 28.23
N LEU A 387 -7.36 18.25 27.00
CA LEU A 387 -7.94 17.28 26.06
C LEU A 387 -7.80 15.84 26.55
N PHE A 388 -6.68 15.50 27.17
CA PHE A 388 -6.48 14.19 27.79
C PHE A 388 -7.44 13.96 28.95
N LEU A 389 -7.58 14.93 29.86
CA LEU A 389 -8.51 14.84 30.98
C LEU A 389 -9.96 14.73 30.50
N GLY A 390 -10.34 15.51 29.48
CA GLY A 390 -11.65 15.42 28.84
C GLY A 390 -11.90 14.05 28.20
N PHE A 391 -10.90 13.50 27.50
CA PHE A 391 -10.99 12.16 26.93
C PHE A 391 -11.16 11.08 28.02
N VAL A 392 -10.36 11.13 29.09
CA VAL A 392 -10.49 10.19 30.22
C VAL A 392 -11.86 10.32 30.87
N SER A 393 -12.36 11.53 31.10
CA SER A 393 -13.70 11.75 31.66
C SER A 393 -14.81 11.15 30.79
N VAL A 394 -14.79 11.38 29.47
CA VAL A 394 -15.76 10.80 28.54
C VAL A 394 -15.66 9.27 28.52
N MET A 395 -14.44 8.71 28.50
CA MET A 395 -14.25 7.27 28.57
C MET A 395 -14.81 6.68 29.87
N THR A 396 -14.53 7.28 31.03
CA THR A 396 -15.06 6.81 32.32
C THR A 396 -16.58 6.80 32.32
N VAL A 397 -17.23 7.83 31.77
CA VAL A 397 -18.70 7.87 31.63
C VAL A 397 -19.19 6.73 30.72
N LEU A 398 -18.53 6.49 29.58
CA LEU A 398 -18.91 5.40 28.68
C LEU A 398 -18.76 4.02 29.33
N PHE A 399 -17.70 3.78 30.11
CA PHE A 399 -17.51 2.51 30.82
C PHE A 399 -18.51 2.32 31.97
N VAL A 400 -18.74 3.35 32.79
CA VAL A 400 -19.54 3.21 34.03
C VAL A 400 -21.03 3.35 33.76
N VAL A 401 -21.45 4.30 32.92
CA VAL A 401 -22.87 4.62 32.69
C VAL A 401 -23.44 3.78 31.55
N PHE A 402 -22.70 3.64 30.46
CA PHE A 402 -23.16 2.96 29.26
C PHE A 402 -22.63 1.52 29.12
N GLY A 403 -21.82 1.05 30.07
CA GLY A 403 -21.33 -0.32 30.09
C GLY A 403 -20.42 -0.68 28.91
N LEU A 404 -19.68 0.29 28.35
CA LEU A 404 -18.76 0.05 27.22
C LEU A 404 -17.76 -1.06 27.57
N THR A 405 -17.67 -2.10 26.73
CA THR A 405 -16.69 -3.16 26.92
C THR A 405 -15.36 -2.85 26.23
N ILE A 406 -14.28 -3.55 26.61
CA ILE A 406 -12.99 -3.45 25.90
C ILE A 406 -13.15 -3.94 24.45
N GLN A 407 -14.00 -4.94 24.20
CA GLN A 407 -14.29 -5.43 22.85
C GLN A 407 -14.99 -4.34 22.02
N ASP A 408 -15.94 -3.60 22.59
CA ASP A 408 -16.59 -2.47 21.94
C ASP A 408 -15.60 -1.36 21.58
N LEU A 409 -14.57 -1.12 22.40
CA LEU A 409 -13.53 -0.14 22.10
C LEU A 409 -12.74 -0.53 20.84
N PHE A 410 -12.33 -1.79 20.72
CA PHE A 410 -11.64 -2.28 19.53
C PHE A 410 -12.55 -2.25 18.30
N ALA A 411 -13.80 -2.69 18.44
CA ALA A 411 -14.79 -2.64 17.37
C ALA A 411 -15.09 -1.19 16.93
N ALA A 412 -15.14 -0.24 17.86
CA ALA A 412 -15.31 1.18 17.56
C ALA A 412 -14.11 1.75 16.77
N ILE A 413 -12.87 1.40 17.12
CA ILE A 413 -11.69 1.79 16.32
C ILE A 413 -11.81 1.25 14.90
N LEU A 414 -12.18 -0.04 14.78
CA LEU A 414 -12.36 -0.68 13.49
C LEU A 414 -13.48 -0.03 12.70
N ALA A 415 -14.59 0.41 13.31
CA ALA A 415 -15.71 1.09 12.64
C ALA A 415 -15.39 2.53 12.21
N PHE A 416 -14.78 3.30 13.09
CA PHE A 416 -14.57 4.73 12.88
C PHE A 416 -13.36 5.05 12.00
N MET A 417 -12.31 4.22 12.01
CA MET A 417 -11.14 4.45 11.14
C MET A 417 -11.50 4.41 9.64
N PRO A 418 -12.23 3.42 9.10
CA PRO A 418 -12.67 3.44 7.72
C PRO A 418 -13.68 4.56 7.42
N THR A 419 -14.50 4.95 8.40
CA THR A 419 -15.44 6.08 8.25
C THR A 419 -14.71 7.39 7.99
N GLY A 420 -13.68 7.71 8.79
CA GLY A 420 -12.88 8.90 8.56
C GLY A 420 -12.07 8.81 7.25
N TRP A 421 -11.71 7.59 6.82
CA TRP A 421 -11.14 7.34 5.50
C TRP A 421 -12.12 7.70 4.37
N ALA A 422 -13.40 7.32 4.46
CA ALA A 422 -14.42 7.71 3.48
C ALA A 422 -14.58 9.24 3.39
N ILE A 423 -14.59 9.93 4.54
CA ILE A 423 -14.64 11.40 4.58
C ILE A 423 -13.45 11.99 3.84
N LEU A 424 -12.25 11.41 3.98
CA LEU A 424 -11.07 11.84 3.24
C LEU A 424 -11.20 11.61 1.73
N LEU A 425 -11.66 10.43 1.29
CA LEU A 425 -11.82 10.12 -0.14
C LEU A 425 -12.85 11.04 -0.80
N ILE A 426 -14.01 11.24 -0.15
CA ILE A 426 -15.04 12.17 -0.61
C ILE A 426 -14.51 13.60 -0.61
N GLY A 427 -13.78 14.01 0.44
CA GLY A 427 -13.16 15.33 0.53
C GLY A 427 -12.13 15.58 -0.58
N GLN A 428 -11.37 14.57 -0.97
CA GLN A 428 -10.41 14.63 -2.09
C GLN A 428 -11.13 14.73 -3.44
N ALA A 429 -12.14 13.89 -3.69
CA ALA A 429 -12.94 13.92 -4.91
C ALA A 429 -13.70 15.26 -5.08
N CYS A 430 -14.19 15.82 -3.97
CA CYS A 430 -14.93 17.09 -3.93
C CYS A 430 -14.05 18.29 -3.55
N ARG A 431 -12.74 18.25 -3.84
CA ARG A 431 -11.75 19.24 -3.40
C ARG A 431 -12.17 20.70 -3.61
N ASN A 432 -12.75 21.04 -4.77
CA ASN A 432 -13.15 22.41 -5.09
C ASN A 432 -14.26 22.92 -4.16
N LEU A 433 -15.24 22.07 -3.83
CA LEU A 433 -16.31 22.37 -2.89
C LEU A 433 -15.75 22.61 -1.48
N PHE A 434 -14.88 21.72 -1.00
CA PHE A 434 -14.28 21.85 0.33
C PHE A 434 -13.34 23.06 0.47
N LYS A 435 -12.70 23.49 -0.63
CA LYS A 435 -11.96 24.77 -0.67
C LYS A 435 -12.89 25.97 -0.58
N TRP A 436 -14.00 25.94 -1.30
CA TRP A 436 -15.01 27.01 -1.27
C TRP A 436 -15.59 27.20 0.14
N ILE A 437 -15.88 26.11 0.86
CA ILE A 437 -16.40 26.12 2.25
C ILE A 437 -15.28 26.38 3.30
N ARG A 438 -14.04 26.65 2.87
CA ARG A 438 -12.85 26.83 3.75
C ARG A 438 -12.55 25.64 4.68
N PHE A 439 -13.06 24.45 4.37
CA PHE A 439 -12.86 23.25 5.18
C PHE A 439 -11.66 22.41 4.72
N TRP A 440 -11.05 22.75 3.58
CA TRP A 440 -9.89 22.06 3.01
C TRP A 440 -8.70 21.93 3.96
N ASP A 441 -8.44 22.95 4.79
CA ASP A 441 -7.37 22.85 5.80
C ASP A 441 -7.64 21.80 6.87
N SER A 442 -8.91 21.58 7.21
CA SER A 442 -9.30 20.51 8.16
C SER A 442 -9.11 19.13 7.52
N MET A 443 -9.44 18.99 6.23
CA MET A 443 -9.20 17.76 5.47
C MET A 443 -7.71 17.42 5.35
N LYS A 444 -6.85 18.41 5.09
CA LYS A 444 -5.38 18.19 5.07
C LYS A 444 -4.86 17.70 6.42
N GLU A 445 -5.36 18.24 7.53
CA GLU A 445 -4.90 17.83 8.87
C GLU A 445 -5.39 16.43 9.24
N LEU A 446 -6.64 16.09 8.87
CA LEU A 446 -7.15 14.73 8.98
C LEU A 446 -6.30 13.76 8.15
N ALA A 447 -6.03 14.09 6.89
CA ALA A 447 -5.16 13.29 6.02
C ALA A 447 -3.78 13.07 6.63
N ARG A 448 -3.16 14.12 7.18
CA ARG A 448 -1.86 14.01 7.86
C ARG A 448 -1.91 13.05 9.05
N ALA A 449 -3.00 13.06 9.82
CA ALA A 449 -3.17 12.14 10.93
C ALA A 449 -3.25 10.68 10.45
N TYR A 450 -4.01 10.40 9.38
CA TYR A 450 -4.06 9.07 8.77
C TYR A 450 -2.68 8.62 8.26
N GLU A 451 -1.97 9.47 7.52
CA GLU A 451 -0.63 9.14 7.03
C GLU A 451 0.36 8.90 8.18
N TYR A 452 0.22 9.64 9.30
CA TYR A 452 1.06 9.43 10.48
C TYR A 452 0.78 8.09 11.16
N ILE A 453 -0.49 7.71 11.30
CA ILE A 453 -0.89 6.39 11.85
C ILE A 453 -0.40 5.27 10.94
N MET A 454 -0.65 5.37 9.63
CA MET A 454 -0.18 4.37 8.67
C MET A 454 1.35 4.24 8.67
N GLY A 455 2.08 5.37 8.70
CA GLY A 455 3.53 5.38 8.77
C GLY A 455 4.05 4.71 10.03
N LEU A 456 3.42 4.96 11.19
CA LEU A 456 3.75 4.29 12.45
C LEU A 456 3.49 2.79 12.41
N LEU A 457 2.34 2.36 11.88
CA LEU A 457 1.98 0.95 11.76
C LEU A 457 2.97 0.17 10.89
N LEU A 458 3.48 0.80 9.82
CA LEU A 458 4.51 0.19 8.97
C LEU A 458 5.90 0.23 9.63
N PHE A 459 6.24 1.34 10.27
CA PHE A 459 7.58 1.55 10.83
C PHE A 459 7.82 0.73 12.09
N MET A 460 6.80 0.49 12.93
CA MET A 460 6.96 -0.23 14.19
C MET A 460 7.49 -1.67 14.00
N PRO A 461 6.93 -2.51 13.11
CA PRO A 461 7.51 -3.84 12.83
C PRO A 461 8.94 -3.77 12.30
N ILE A 462 9.26 -2.79 11.45
CA ILE A 462 10.61 -2.60 10.90
C ILE A 462 11.59 -2.26 12.03
N ALA A 463 11.22 -1.34 12.91
CA ALA A 463 12.02 -0.95 14.07
C ALA A 463 12.27 -2.14 15.01
N ILE A 464 11.23 -2.93 15.31
CA ILE A 464 11.34 -4.14 16.13
C ILE A 464 12.29 -5.15 15.47
N LEU A 465 12.14 -5.42 14.17
CA LEU A 465 13.02 -6.33 13.45
C LEU A 465 14.46 -5.83 13.36
N SER A 466 14.67 -4.52 13.22
CA SER A 466 15.99 -3.91 13.16
C SER A 466 16.76 -3.94 14.49
N TRP A 467 16.05 -4.14 15.61
CA TRP A 467 16.67 -4.37 16.92
C TRP A 467 17.46 -5.68 16.95
N PHE A 468 17.06 -6.66 16.14
CA PHE A 468 17.70 -7.96 16.06
C PHE A 468 18.73 -7.98 14.93
N SER A 469 20.02 -7.95 15.28
CA SER A 469 21.13 -7.93 14.31
C SER A 469 21.10 -9.10 13.32
N PHE A 470 20.63 -10.28 13.74
CA PHE A 470 20.55 -11.46 12.87
C PHE A 470 19.60 -11.27 11.68
N VAL A 471 18.58 -10.40 11.78
CA VAL A 471 17.60 -10.19 10.72
C VAL A 471 18.26 -9.50 9.52
N SER A 472 19.09 -8.49 9.78
CA SER A 472 19.86 -7.79 8.74
C SER A 472 20.86 -8.72 8.04
N GLU A 473 21.54 -9.58 8.82
CA GLU A 473 22.45 -10.58 8.25
C GLU A 473 21.71 -11.62 7.41
N PHE A 474 20.58 -12.13 7.91
CA PHE A 474 19.75 -13.11 7.21
C PHE A 474 19.23 -12.53 5.89
N GLN A 475 18.68 -11.31 5.92
CA GLN A 475 18.23 -10.60 4.73
C GLN A 475 19.36 -10.48 3.70
N THR A 476 20.54 -10.05 4.14
CA THR A 476 21.70 -9.83 3.25
C THR A 476 22.16 -11.12 2.58
N ARG A 477 22.21 -12.24 3.32
CA ARG A 477 22.67 -13.54 2.81
C ARG A 477 21.62 -14.24 1.93
N LEU A 478 20.34 -14.08 2.25
CA LEU A 478 19.24 -14.75 1.54
C LEU A 478 18.97 -14.07 0.19
N LEU A 479 18.89 -12.73 0.18
CA LEU A 479 18.38 -11.98 -0.96
C LEU A 479 19.47 -11.41 -1.86
N PHE A 480 20.71 -11.33 -1.38
CA PHE A 480 21.77 -10.68 -2.12
C PHE A 480 23.06 -11.51 -2.19
N ASN A 481 23.73 -11.45 -3.34
CA ASN A 481 24.88 -12.29 -3.67
C ASN A 481 26.10 -11.99 -2.76
N GLN A 482 27.00 -12.96 -2.55
CA GLN A 482 28.24 -12.77 -1.77
C GLN A 482 29.21 -11.74 -2.37
N ALA A 483 29.18 -11.52 -3.69
CA ALA A 483 29.91 -10.40 -4.31
C ALA A 483 29.35 -9.04 -3.86
N PHE A 484 28.04 -8.98 -3.60
CA PHE A 484 27.31 -7.82 -3.08
C PHE A 484 27.55 -7.60 -1.58
N SER A 485 27.69 -8.67 -0.77
CA SER A 485 28.00 -8.51 0.66
C SER A 485 29.38 -7.90 0.89
N ARG A 486 30.38 -8.21 0.05
CA ARG A 486 31.69 -7.52 0.05
C ARG A 486 31.57 -6.04 -0.33
N GLY A 487 30.77 -5.70 -1.33
CA GLY A 487 30.52 -4.31 -1.73
C GLY A 487 29.82 -3.48 -0.64
N LEU A 488 28.84 -4.07 0.05
CA LEU A 488 28.17 -3.46 1.20
C LEU A 488 29.11 -3.25 2.38
N GLN A 489 29.95 -4.23 2.70
CA GLN A 489 31.01 -4.08 3.72
C GLN A 489 31.96 -2.93 3.39
N ILE A 490 32.41 -2.82 2.12
CA ILE A 490 33.25 -1.72 1.66
C ILE A 490 32.50 -0.38 1.76
N SER A 491 31.21 -0.33 1.43
CA SER A 491 30.39 0.88 1.54
C SER A 491 30.18 1.33 2.99
N MET A 492 29.99 0.38 3.91
CA MET A 492 29.90 0.66 5.36
C MET A 492 31.23 1.17 5.91
N ILE A 493 32.35 0.57 5.47
CA ILE A 493 33.70 1.03 5.83
C ILE A 493 33.97 2.45 5.28
N LEU A 494 33.59 2.73 4.04
CA LEU A 494 33.75 4.06 3.41
C LEU A 494 32.85 5.12 4.07
N ALA A 495 31.62 4.76 4.44
CA ALA A 495 30.72 5.64 5.19
C ALA A 495 31.30 5.97 6.58
N GLY A 496 31.77 4.96 7.32
CA GLY A 496 32.45 5.17 8.60
C GLY A 496 33.73 6.01 8.48
N LYS A 497 34.48 5.87 7.37
CA LYS A 497 35.67 6.69 7.09
C LYS A 497 35.34 8.15 6.73
N LYS A 498 34.17 8.39 6.15
CA LYS A 498 33.67 9.73 5.82
C LYS A 498 33.21 10.47 7.08
N ASP A 499 32.48 9.78 7.97
CA ASP A 499 32.10 10.32 9.27
C ASP A 499 33.33 10.62 10.15
N GLY A 500 34.35 9.75 10.12
CA GLY A 500 35.63 9.97 10.79
C GLY A 500 36.42 11.19 10.26
N ASN A 501 36.42 11.42 8.95
CA ASN A 501 37.06 12.60 8.35
C ASN A 501 36.29 13.91 8.61
N ASP A 502 34.97 13.85 8.71
CA ASP A 502 34.14 15.02 9.05
C ASP A 502 34.23 15.37 10.55
N THR A 503 34.48 14.40 11.44
CA THR A 503 34.85 14.66 12.83
C THR A 503 36.25 15.27 12.96
N VAL A 504 37.25 14.75 12.25
CA VAL A 504 38.63 15.30 12.28
C VAL A 504 38.65 16.74 11.73
N ARG A 505 37.92 17.02 10.64
CA ARG A 505 37.81 18.39 10.12
C ARG A 505 37.09 19.36 11.06
N LYS A 506 36.16 18.89 11.90
CA LYS A 506 35.51 19.72 12.92
C LYS A 506 36.45 20.03 14.08
N ASP A 507 37.24 19.05 14.50
CA ASP A 507 38.23 19.20 15.58
C ASP A 507 39.38 20.14 15.14
N ASP A 508 39.82 20.06 13.88
CA ASP A 508 40.81 20.98 13.30
C ASP A 508 40.26 22.42 13.17
N ALA A 509 38.97 22.57 12.86
CA ALA A 509 38.32 23.88 12.75
C ALA A 509 38.09 24.55 14.13
N ASP A 510 37.84 23.77 15.18
CA ASP A 510 37.74 24.28 16.57
C ASP A 510 39.12 24.55 17.19
N ALA A 511 40.15 23.78 16.81
CA ALA A 511 41.54 24.06 17.18
C ALA A 511 42.05 25.37 16.55
N GLY A 512 41.70 25.64 15.29
CA GLY A 512 42.05 26.89 14.58
C GLY A 512 41.36 28.16 15.12
N LYS A 513 40.24 28.02 15.84
CA LYS A 513 39.57 29.17 16.50
C LYS A 513 40.16 29.51 17.87
N LYS A 514 40.84 28.57 18.54
CA LYS A 514 41.49 28.83 19.83
C LYS A 514 42.87 29.50 19.72
N THR A 515 43.45 29.56 18.53
CA THR A 515 44.77 30.18 18.29
C THR A 515 44.70 31.62 17.75
N SER A 516 43.50 32.19 17.53
CA SER A 516 43.32 33.58 17.05
C SER A 516 42.87 34.56 18.15
N SER A 517 42.86 34.17 19.42
CA SER A 517 42.61 35.10 20.54
C SER A 517 43.74 35.00 21.57
N LYS A 518 44.88 35.60 21.26
CA LYS A 518 45.84 36.12 22.25
C LYS A 518 46.65 37.23 21.61
#